data_AF-A0A024G7X6-F1
#
_entry.id   AF-A0A024G7X6-F1
#
_cell.length_a   1.000
_cell.length_b   1.000
_cell.length_c   1.000
_cell.angle_alpha   90.00
_cell.angle_beta   90.00
_cell.angle_gamma   90.00
#
_symmetry.space_group_name_H-M   'P 1'
#
loop_
_entity.id
_entity.type
_entity.pdbx_description
1 polymer ?
#
loop_
_entity_poly.entity_id
_entity_poly.type
_entity_poly.pdbx_seq_one_letter_code
_entity_poly.pdbx_strand_id
1 'polypeptide(L)'
;MVLTQIRRTCALLPTKRQTAASKLHFPALYVLQRKFWLDASFLRKNDASAELESIQKTQICIEFQAKQTHQKCLEQYREWFNDHRANIIPEGQVMSLLQKQFRTASKRICEHICQQETQFWDEMPKIGSSDVNESDEDRDLKPNLYADAIHLTILRHRLTQLLERSEGVESLQEAFTVSDFCNMVESLIVGKHETWLKYQCILRDNDCDQKLTKDECTQLVDDIVSRHKAILKDIISLHVQLPKAAERSLCKSMIEETWRSKLGEKGRSIWHFAQPIIEKQDSVKALDFGTLLDSQRKEFPELTDLTNVFAKGFHKDRVLYHEERSDRWMTRRNGLMIIIGLGILDYASVLV
;
A
#
# COMPACT_ATOMS: atom_id res chain seq x y z
N MET A 1 38.80 0.79 -44.37
CA MET A 1 38.73 1.16 -45.80
C MET A 1 37.33 1.62 -46.27
N VAL A 2 36.37 1.84 -45.35
CA VAL A 2 34.96 2.21 -45.68
C VAL A 2 34.66 3.71 -45.40
N LEU A 3 35.50 4.40 -44.62
CA LEU A 3 35.32 5.82 -44.30
C LEU A 3 35.79 6.79 -45.40
N THR A 4 36.52 6.31 -46.41
CA THR A 4 37.04 7.15 -47.51
C THR A 4 36.12 7.21 -48.73
N GLN A 5 35.12 6.33 -48.86
CA GLN A 5 34.15 6.42 -49.97
C GLN A 5 32.99 7.39 -49.69
N ILE A 6 32.63 7.62 -48.43
CA ILE A 6 31.55 8.56 -48.06
C ILE A 6 31.94 10.03 -48.34
N ARG A 7 33.23 10.37 -48.34
CA ARG A 7 33.71 11.73 -48.71
C ARG A 7 33.75 12.01 -50.21
N ARG A 8 33.62 10.99 -51.08
CA ARG A 8 33.62 11.18 -52.54
C ARG A 8 32.22 11.35 -53.15
N THR A 9 31.18 10.85 -52.51
CA THR A 9 29.80 10.96 -53.00
C THR A 9 29.15 12.31 -52.72
N CYS A 10 29.64 13.08 -51.73
CA CYS A 10 29.10 14.42 -51.44
C CYS A 10 29.68 15.57 -52.29
N ALA A 11 30.59 15.29 -53.23
CA ALA A 11 31.29 16.32 -54.00
C ALA A 11 30.85 16.43 -55.47
N LEU A 12 29.90 15.62 -55.94
CA LEU A 12 29.45 15.65 -57.33
C LEU A 12 27.94 15.49 -57.39
N LEU A 13 27.23 16.63 -57.37
CA LEU A 13 26.01 16.84 -58.16
C LEU A 13 25.60 18.32 -58.10
N PRO A 14 25.90 19.11 -59.14
CA PRO A 14 25.26 20.40 -59.37
C PRO A 14 23.88 20.20 -60.03
N THR A 15 22.93 21.02 -59.60
CA THR A 15 21.79 21.58 -60.34
C THR A 15 21.39 20.93 -61.68
N LYS A 16 20.22 20.29 -61.73
CA LYS A 16 19.25 20.47 -62.84
C LYS A 16 17.89 19.84 -62.51
N ARG A 17 16.84 20.67 -62.53
CA ARG A 17 15.43 20.27 -62.67
C ARG A 17 15.24 19.60 -64.03
N GLN A 18 14.49 18.50 -64.10
CA GLN A 18 13.32 18.33 -64.97
C GLN A 18 12.69 16.92 -64.85
N THR A 19 11.42 16.91 -64.43
CA THR A 19 10.28 16.08 -64.89
C THR A 19 10.51 14.67 -65.42
N ALA A 20 9.97 13.68 -64.70
CA ALA A 20 9.29 12.52 -65.29
C ALA A 20 8.31 11.92 -64.26
N ALA A 21 7.15 12.57 -64.11
CA ALA A 21 5.98 11.92 -63.54
C ALA A 21 5.35 11.05 -64.65
N SER A 22 5.35 9.73 -64.48
CA SER A 22 4.24 8.83 -64.83
C SER A 22 4.71 7.37 -64.91
N LYS A 23 3.86 6.48 -64.40
CA LYS A 23 3.86 5.01 -64.55
C LYS A 23 4.71 4.19 -63.58
N LEU A 24 4.29 4.14 -62.33
CA LEU A 24 4.41 2.92 -61.52
C LEU A 24 3.06 2.64 -60.85
N HIS A 25 2.28 1.73 -61.44
CA HIS A 25 1.11 1.13 -60.80
C HIS A 25 1.61 0.13 -59.76
N PHE A 26 1.50 0.47 -58.48
CA PHE A 26 1.64 -0.49 -57.38
C PHE A 26 0.30 -1.21 -57.18
N PRO A 27 0.23 -2.56 -57.25
CA PRO A 27 -0.97 -3.27 -56.86
C PRO A 27 -1.11 -3.23 -55.34
N ALA A 28 -2.34 -2.99 -54.89
CA ALA A 28 -2.75 -2.92 -53.50
C ALA A 28 -2.52 -4.25 -52.74
N LEU A 29 -1.36 -4.40 -52.12
CA LEU A 29 -1.04 -5.47 -51.14
C LEU A 29 -1.02 -4.95 -49.68
N TYR A 30 -1.70 -3.84 -49.40
CA TYR A 30 -1.64 -3.18 -48.08
C TYR A 30 -2.78 -3.53 -47.11
N VAL A 31 -3.74 -4.38 -47.47
CA VAL A 31 -4.94 -4.60 -46.65
C VAL A 31 -4.89 -5.90 -45.82
N LEU A 32 -4.05 -6.88 -46.18
CA LEU A 32 -4.00 -8.18 -45.46
C LEU A 32 -2.97 -8.26 -44.32
N GLN A 33 -1.98 -7.35 -44.26
CA GLN A 33 -0.97 -7.38 -43.19
C GLN A 33 -1.36 -6.64 -41.89
N ARG A 34 -2.45 -5.86 -41.89
CA ARG A 34 -2.89 -5.15 -40.67
C ARG A 34 -3.54 -6.05 -39.62
N LYS A 35 -4.12 -7.20 -39.99
CA LYS A 35 -4.84 -8.06 -39.04
C LYS A 35 -3.93 -8.97 -38.20
N PHE A 36 -2.79 -9.42 -38.73
CA PHE A 36 -1.95 -10.40 -38.02
C PHE A 36 -1.03 -9.80 -36.94
N TRP A 37 -0.75 -8.49 -37.01
CA TRP A 37 0.20 -7.82 -36.11
C TRP A 37 -0.45 -7.08 -34.93
N LEU A 38 -1.79 -6.98 -34.90
CA LEU A 38 -2.53 -6.40 -33.78
C LEU A 38 -2.73 -7.38 -32.61
N ASP A 39 -2.73 -8.70 -32.86
CA ASP A 39 -3.03 -9.72 -31.83
C ASP A 39 -1.99 -9.83 -30.72
N ALA A 40 -0.69 -9.67 -31.02
CA ALA A 40 0.35 -9.73 -29.98
C ALA A 40 0.32 -8.53 -29.02
N SER A 41 -0.24 -7.39 -29.47
CA SER A 41 -0.45 -6.19 -28.64
C SER A 41 -1.77 -6.22 -27.86
N PHE A 42 -2.76 -6.97 -28.35
CA PHE A 42 -4.06 -7.14 -27.70
C PHE A 42 -3.92 -8.04 -26.46
N LEU A 43 -3.19 -9.14 -26.57
CA LEU A 43 -2.97 -10.07 -25.46
C LEU A 43 -2.19 -9.46 -24.27
N ARG A 44 -1.24 -8.53 -24.51
CA ARG A 44 -0.47 -7.89 -23.42
C ARG A 44 -1.15 -6.68 -22.77
N LYS A 45 -2.06 -6.01 -23.48
CA LYS A 45 -2.84 -4.91 -22.88
C LYS A 45 -3.78 -5.44 -21.80
N ASN A 46 -4.30 -6.65 -21.98
CA ASN A 46 -5.23 -7.26 -21.04
C ASN A 46 -4.59 -7.55 -19.68
N ASP A 47 -3.37 -8.13 -19.65
CA ASP A 47 -2.70 -8.47 -18.38
C ASP A 47 -2.26 -7.22 -17.59
N ALA A 48 -1.74 -6.20 -18.28
CA ALA A 48 -1.34 -4.95 -17.64
C ALA A 48 -2.55 -4.14 -17.13
N SER A 49 -3.66 -4.16 -17.86
CA SER A 49 -4.90 -3.50 -17.46
C SER A 49 -5.51 -4.19 -16.25
N ALA A 50 -5.59 -5.52 -16.26
CA ALA A 50 -6.14 -6.29 -15.14
C ALA A 50 -5.29 -6.15 -13.87
N GLU A 51 -3.96 -6.15 -13.99
CA GLU A 51 -3.08 -5.92 -12.84
C GLU A 51 -3.31 -4.54 -12.21
N LEU A 52 -3.30 -3.47 -13.01
CA LEU A 52 -3.51 -2.11 -12.51
C LEU A 52 -4.91 -1.95 -11.90
N GLU A 53 -5.92 -2.55 -12.52
CA GLU A 53 -7.29 -2.54 -12.01
C GLU A 53 -7.39 -3.24 -10.65
N SER A 54 -6.76 -4.41 -10.46
CA SER A 54 -6.72 -5.10 -9.16
C SER A 54 -6.08 -4.24 -8.06
N ILE A 55 -4.97 -3.56 -8.38
CA ILE A 55 -4.29 -2.69 -7.42
C ILE A 55 -5.15 -1.46 -7.10
N GLN A 56 -5.78 -0.86 -8.11
CA GLN A 56 -6.66 0.29 -7.93
C GLN A 56 -7.90 -0.08 -7.09
N LYS A 57 -8.53 -1.23 -7.37
CA LYS A 57 -9.66 -1.77 -6.57
C LYS A 57 -9.23 -1.98 -5.12
N THR A 58 -8.04 -2.51 -4.88
CA THR A 58 -7.48 -2.66 -3.53
C THR A 58 -7.30 -1.31 -2.83
N GLN A 59 -6.72 -0.32 -3.52
CA GLN A 59 -6.55 1.03 -2.99
C GLN A 59 -7.90 1.66 -2.60
N ILE A 60 -8.93 1.50 -3.44
CA ILE A 60 -10.28 2.00 -3.16
C ILE A 60 -10.86 1.34 -1.90
N CYS A 61 -10.72 0.02 -1.76
CA CYS A 61 -11.21 -0.69 -0.57
C CYS A 61 -10.50 -0.24 0.72
N ILE A 62 -9.18 -0.01 0.67
CA ILE A 62 -8.41 0.49 1.82
C ILE A 62 -8.83 1.92 2.18
N GLU A 63 -8.96 2.81 1.18
CA GLU A 63 -9.42 4.18 1.43
C GLU A 63 -10.85 4.23 1.99
N PHE A 64 -11.70 3.31 1.53
CA PHE A 64 -13.07 3.23 1.96
C PHE A 64 -13.19 2.67 3.39
N GLN A 65 -12.39 1.67 3.74
CA GLN A 65 -12.25 1.16 5.10
C GLN A 65 -11.95 2.29 6.09
N ALA A 66 -11.03 3.20 5.76
CA ALA A 66 -10.67 4.32 6.64
C ALA A 66 -11.84 5.29 6.94
N LYS A 67 -12.90 5.29 6.11
CA LYS A 67 -14.06 6.19 6.23
C LYS A 67 -15.28 5.54 6.88
N GLN A 68 -15.28 4.21 7.04
CA GLN A 68 -16.42 3.49 7.58
C GLN A 68 -16.37 3.35 9.10
N THR A 69 -17.55 3.34 9.71
CA THR A 69 -17.75 2.85 11.08
C THR A 69 -18.08 1.37 11.02
N HIS A 70 -17.15 0.51 11.47
CA HIS A 70 -17.27 -0.96 11.44
C HIS A 70 -18.22 -1.49 12.52
N GLN A 71 -19.46 -0.99 12.50
CA GLN A 71 -20.49 -1.26 13.49
C GLN A 71 -20.85 -2.76 13.54
N LYS A 72 -20.89 -3.43 12.38
CA LYS A 72 -21.13 -4.87 12.27
C LYS A 72 -20.05 -5.68 13.00
N CYS A 73 -18.77 -5.34 12.78
CA CYS A 73 -17.66 -5.99 13.48
C CYS A 73 -17.73 -5.75 14.99
N LEU A 74 -18.14 -4.54 15.43
CA LEU A 74 -18.33 -4.22 16.84
C LEU A 74 -19.46 -5.05 17.47
N GLU A 75 -20.59 -5.18 16.80
CA GLU A 75 -21.74 -5.94 17.27
C GLU A 75 -21.39 -7.43 17.41
N GLN A 76 -20.77 -8.02 16.38
CA GLN A 76 -20.29 -9.40 16.42
C GLN A 76 -19.29 -9.64 17.55
N TYR A 77 -18.35 -8.71 17.76
CA TYR A 77 -17.41 -8.79 18.87
C TYR A 77 -18.12 -8.70 20.22
N ARG A 78 -19.08 -7.80 20.39
CA ARG A 78 -19.82 -7.62 21.65
C ARG A 78 -20.64 -8.84 22.00
N GLU A 79 -21.33 -9.43 21.02
CA GLU A 79 -22.05 -10.69 21.19
C GLU A 79 -21.10 -11.79 21.69
N TRP A 80 -20.00 -12.01 20.95
CA TRP A 80 -19.00 -13.01 21.34
C TRP A 80 -18.39 -12.74 22.72
N PHE A 81 -18.03 -11.49 22.99
CA PHE A 81 -17.40 -11.09 24.25
C PHE A 81 -18.34 -11.31 25.43
N ASN A 82 -19.63 -10.98 25.29
CA ASN A 82 -20.62 -11.19 26.33
C ASN A 82 -20.80 -12.69 26.65
N ASP A 83 -20.83 -13.54 25.64
CA ASP A 83 -20.94 -15.00 25.81
C ASP A 83 -19.71 -15.63 26.46
N HIS A 84 -18.52 -15.04 26.23
CA HIS A 84 -17.25 -15.59 26.71
C HIS A 84 -16.67 -14.83 27.91
N ARG A 85 -17.34 -13.78 28.39
CA ARG A 85 -16.84 -12.87 29.43
C ARG A 85 -16.42 -13.60 30.69
N ALA A 86 -17.25 -14.51 31.19
CA ALA A 86 -16.98 -15.29 32.41
C ALA A 86 -15.73 -16.19 32.28
N ASN A 87 -15.42 -16.62 31.06
CA ASN A 87 -14.26 -17.47 30.76
C ASN A 87 -12.98 -16.65 30.54
N ILE A 88 -13.11 -15.37 30.18
CA ILE A 88 -12.00 -14.43 29.92
C ILE A 88 -11.63 -13.70 31.22
N ILE A 89 -12.62 -13.33 32.04
CA ILE A 89 -12.50 -12.53 33.26
C ILE A 89 -13.34 -13.19 34.37
N PRO A 90 -12.72 -13.98 35.26
CA PRO A 90 -13.42 -14.51 36.43
C PRO A 90 -13.78 -13.36 37.39
N GLU A 91 -15.05 -13.24 37.79
CA GLU A 91 -15.49 -12.19 38.73
C GLU A 91 -14.84 -12.36 40.10
N GLY A 92 -14.34 -11.26 40.69
CA GLY A 92 -13.93 -11.20 42.10
C GLY A 92 -12.43 -11.39 42.41
N GLN A 93 -11.54 -11.53 41.43
CA GLN A 93 -10.08 -11.55 41.71
C GLN A 93 -9.48 -10.14 41.69
N VAL A 94 -8.84 -9.75 42.81
CA VAL A 94 -7.96 -8.59 42.88
C VAL A 94 -6.77 -8.89 41.97
N MET A 95 -6.71 -8.11 40.90
CA MET A 95 -5.79 -8.20 39.77
C MET A 95 -4.34 -7.91 40.23
N SER A 96 -3.68 -8.83 40.92
CA SER A 96 -2.22 -8.89 41.11
C SER A 96 -1.59 -10.11 40.44
N LEU A 97 -2.42 -10.94 39.78
CA LEU A 97 -2.12 -11.96 38.76
C LEU A 97 -2.37 -11.45 37.33
N LEU A 98 -2.37 -10.12 37.19
CA LEU A 98 -2.77 -9.29 36.05
C LEU A 98 -2.22 -9.76 34.71
N GLN A 99 -0.93 -10.10 34.68
CA GLN A 99 -0.21 -10.26 33.42
C GLN A 99 -0.57 -11.55 32.69
N LYS A 100 -0.69 -12.68 33.41
CA LYS A 100 -0.99 -13.98 32.77
C LYS A 100 -2.44 -14.06 32.31
N GLN A 101 -3.37 -13.55 33.10
CA GLN A 101 -4.80 -13.51 32.75
C GLN A 101 -5.06 -12.50 31.63
N PHE A 102 -4.46 -11.31 31.67
CA PHE A 102 -4.49 -10.33 30.58
C PHE A 102 -3.92 -10.90 29.27
N ARG A 103 -2.77 -11.59 29.33
CA ARG A 103 -2.19 -12.25 28.14
C ARG A 103 -3.11 -13.33 27.60
N THR A 104 -3.70 -14.15 28.47
CA THR A 104 -4.64 -15.21 28.07
C THR A 104 -5.89 -14.62 27.41
N ALA A 105 -6.45 -13.55 27.99
CA ALA A 105 -7.57 -12.81 27.45
C ALA A 105 -7.26 -12.19 26.09
N SER A 106 -6.14 -11.47 26.00
CA SER A 106 -5.65 -10.84 24.77
C SER A 106 -5.43 -11.87 23.66
N LYS A 107 -4.82 -13.01 24.00
CA LYS A 107 -4.59 -14.10 23.05
C LYS A 107 -5.90 -14.66 22.51
N ARG A 108 -6.89 -14.92 23.36
CA ARG A 108 -8.21 -15.40 22.92
C ARG A 108 -8.95 -14.41 22.03
N ILE A 109 -8.86 -13.12 22.34
CA ILE A 109 -9.44 -12.07 21.50
C ILE A 109 -8.75 -12.03 20.13
N CYS A 110 -7.41 -12.08 20.10
CA CYS A 110 -6.65 -12.17 18.85
C CYS A 110 -7.02 -13.40 18.03
N GLU A 111 -7.17 -14.56 18.66
CA GLU A 111 -7.59 -15.82 18.01
C GLU A 111 -8.98 -15.69 17.41
N HIS A 112 -9.94 -15.10 18.14
CA HIS A 112 -11.30 -14.88 17.64
C HIS A 112 -11.32 -13.93 16.44
N ILE A 113 -10.61 -12.81 16.50
CA ILE A 113 -10.54 -11.84 15.40
C ILE A 113 -9.85 -12.47 14.18
N CYS A 114 -8.83 -13.30 14.37
CA CYS A 114 -8.19 -14.05 13.29
C CYS A 114 -9.15 -15.05 12.63
N GLN A 115 -9.99 -15.73 13.42
CA GLN A 115 -11.03 -16.61 12.89
C GLN A 115 -12.08 -15.85 12.09
N GLN A 116 -12.56 -14.71 12.61
CA GLN A 116 -13.47 -13.84 11.88
C GLN A 116 -12.84 -13.33 10.57
N GLU A 117 -11.61 -12.81 10.63
CA GLU A 117 -10.86 -12.38 9.45
C GLU A 117 -10.80 -13.49 8.39
N THR A 118 -10.42 -14.70 8.80
CA THR A 118 -10.31 -15.85 7.89
C THR A 118 -11.66 -16.17 7.26
N GLN A 119 -12.74 -16.20 8.06
CA GLN A 119 -14.09 -16.44 7.54
C GLN A 119 -14.51 -15.37 6.52
N PHE A 120 -14.31 -14.09 6.83
CA PHE A 120 -14.62 -12.99 5.92
C PHE A 120 -13.85 -13.11 4.60
N TRP A 121 -12.56 -13.47 4.66
CA TRP A 121 -11.76 -13.64 3.45
C TRP A 121 -12.08 -14.92 2.67
N ASP A 122 -12.47 -16.02 3.32
CA ASP A 122 -12.86 -17.27 2.67
C ASP A 122 -14.21 -17.17 1.94
N GLU A 123 -15.13 -16.35 2.47
CA GLU A 123 -16.42 -16.06 1.84
C GLU A 123 -16.31 -15.10 0.64
N MET A 124 -15.18 -14.42 0.47
CA MET A 124 -14.96 -13.40 -0.55
C MET A 124 -14.05 -13.86 -1.68
N PRO A 125 -14.36 -13.50 -2.95
CA PRO A 125 -13.42 -13.70 -4.03
C PRO A 125 -12.22 -12.75 -3.87
N LYS A 126 -11.07 -13.13 -4.45
CA LYS A 126 -9.88 -12.25 -4.44
C LYS A 126 -10.17 -10.92 -5.12
N ILE A 127 -9.62 -9.84 -4.57
CA ILE A 127 -9.75 -8.50 -5.12
C ILE A 127 -9.15 -8.47 -6.52
N GLY A 128 -9.95 -8.01 -7.50
CA GLY A 128 -9.56 -7.92 -8.89
C GLY A 128 -9.81 -9.18 -9.73
N SER A 129 -10.43 -10.22 -9.15
CA SER A 129 -11.03 -11.29 -9.96
C SER A 129 -12.16 -10.71 -10.80
N SER A 130 -12.00 -10.74 -12.13
CA SER A 130 -13.04 -10.27 -13.06
C SER A 130 -14.13 -11.33 -13.15
N ASP A 131 -15.26 -11.10 -12.50
CA ASP A 131 -16.50 -11.75 -12.94
C ASP A 131 -16.97 -11.07 -14.22
N VAL A 132 -17.15 -11.84 -15.29
CA VAL A 132 -17.45 -11.38 -16.65
C VAL A 132 -18.81 -10.65 -16.75
N ASN A 133 -19.57 -10.53 -15.65
CA ASN A 133 -20.92 -10.00 -15.58
C ASN A 133 -21.09 -8.91 -14.49
N GLU A 134 -20.13 -7.98 -14.32
CA GLU A 134 -20.29 -6.87 -13.38
C GLU A 134 -21.22 -5.78 -13.96
N SER A 135 -22.41 -5.63 -13.37
CA SER A 135 -23.28 -4.49 -13.62
C SER A 135 -22.69 -3.21 -13.00
N ASP A 136 -23.05 -2.03 -13.52
CA ASP A 136 -22.56 -0.75 -12.96
C ASP A 136 -23.00 -0.52 -11.50
N GLU A 137 -24.09 -1.16 -11.05
CA GLU A 137 -24.58 -1.10 -9.66
C GLU A 137 -23.72 -1.94 -8.69
N ASP A 138 -23.09 -3.03 -9.17
CA ASP A 138 -22.20 -3.87 -8.35
C ASP A 138 -20.85 -3.20 -8.03
N ARG A 139 -20.44 -2.19 -8.82
CA ARG A 139 -19.16 -1.48 -8.62
C ARG A 139 -19.13 -0.63 -7.35
N ASP A 140 -20.27 -0.09 -6.92
CA ASP A 140 -20.37 0.75 -5.72
C ASP A 140 -20.61 -0.07 -4.43
N LEU A 141 -21.11 -1.31 -4.55
CA LEU A 141 -21.35 -2.21 -3.41
C LEU A 141 -20.11 -3.02 -2.99
N LYS A 142 -19.22 -3.37 -3.92
CA LYS A 142 -18.03 -4.20 -3.65
C LYS A 142 -17.03 -3.61 -2.63
N PRO A 143 -16.73 -2.29 -2.62
CA PRO A 143 -15.82 -1.72 -1.62
C PRO A 143 -16.33 -1.89 -0.18
N ASN A 144 -17.66 -1.89 0.02
CA ASN A 144 -18.26 -2.16 1.33
C ASN A 144 -17.98 -3.59 1.82
N LEU A 145 -17.97 -4.57 0.91
CA LEU A 145 -17.76 -5.97 1.28
C LEU A 145 -16.34 -6.19 1.83
N TYR A 146 -15.32 -5.65 1.14
CA TYR A 146 -13.92 -5.82 1.56
C TYR A 146 -13.51 -4.92 2.72
N ALA A 147 -14.26 -3.85 3.02
CA ALA A 147 -13.91 -2.90 4.06
C ALA A 147 -13.81 -3.56 5.45
N ASP A 148 -14.76 -4.42 5.79
CA ASP A 148 -14.77 -5.14 7.07
C ASP A 148 -13.63 -6.16 7.15
N ALA A 149 -13.35 -6.88 6.06
CA ALA A 149 -12.25 -7.85 6.01
C ALA A 149 -10.89 -7.15 6.18
N ILE A 150 -10.66 -6.04 5.46
CA ILE A 150 -9.45 -5.21 5.60
C ILE A 150 -9.35 -4.64 7.01
N HIS A 151 -10.47 -4.19 7.60
CA HIS A 151 -10.50 -3.70 8.96
C HIS A 151 -10.08 -4.77 9.96
N LEU A 152 -10.60 -5.99 9.83
CA LEU A 152 -10.21 -7.12 10.66
C LEU A 152 -8.73 -7.47 10.50
N THR A 153 -8.17 -7.40 9.30
CA THR A 153 -6.72 -7.55 9.07
C THR A 153 -5.91 -6.48 9.81
N ILE A 154 -6.31 -5.21 9.70
CA ILE A 154 -5.67 -4.10 10.44
C ILE A 154 -5.77 -4.34 11.95
N LEU A 155 -6.93 -4.73 12.43
CA LEU A 155 -7.21 -4.99 13.84
C LEU A 155 -6.36 -6.14 14.37
N ARG A 156 -6.28 -7.27 13.64
CA ARG A 156 -5.40 -8.39 13.98
C ARG A 156 -3.98 -7.90 14.18
N HIS A 157 -3.41 -7.20 13.20
CA HIS A 157 -2.04 -6.70 13.29
C HIS A 157 -1.81 -5.75 14.48
N ARG A 158 -2.77 -4.87 14.77
CA ARG A 158 -2.69 -3.95 15.91
C ARG A 158 -2.74 -4.71 17.24
N LEU A 159 -3.62 -5.69 17.37
CA LEU A 159 -3.73 -6.50 18.59
C LEU A 159 -2.54 -7.43 18.79
N THR A 160 -2.03 -8.06 17.72
CA THR A 160 -0.80 -8.85 17.77
C THR A 160 0.38 -8.01 18.24
N GLN A 161 0.51 -6.77 17.75
CA GLN A 161 1.57 -5.86 18.20
C GLN A 161 1.44 -5.50 19.69
N LEU A 162 0.22 -5.24 20.16
CA LEU A 162 -0.03 -4.98 21.58
C LEU A 162 0.34 -6.20 22.43
N LEU A 163 -0.01 -7.40 21.96
CA LEU A 163 0.30 -8.66 22.63
C LEU A 163 1.82 -8.91 22.70
N GLU A 164 2.52 -8.84 21.57
CA GLU A 164 3.99 -9.00 21.48
C GLU A 164 4.73 -8.08 22.46
N ARG A 165 4.29 -6.81 22.58
CA ARG A 165 4.92 -5.87 23.51
C ARG A 165 4.56 -6.15 24.97
N SER A 166 3.33 -6.57 25.25
CA SER A 166 2.92 -6.96 26.61
C SER A 166 3.66 -8.20 27.14
N GLU A 167 4.27 -8.99 26.26
CA GLU A 167 5.07 -10.16 26.64
C GLU A 167 6.43 -9.77 27.23
N GLY A 168 7.01 -8.64 26.81
CA GLY A 168 8.34 -8.18 27.23
C GLY A 168 8.39 -7.22 28.43
N VAL A 169 7.27 -6.62 28.83
CA VAL A 169 7.24 -5.61 29.91
C VAL A 169 6.92 -6.26 31.25
N GLU A 170 7.94 -6.54 32.07
CA GLU A 170 7.79 -7.10 33.43
C GLU A 170 7.19 -6.10 34.44
N SER A 171 7.26 -4.79 34.15
CA SER A 171 6.89 -3.69 35.05
C SER A 171 5.56 -3.00 34.69
N LEU A 172 4.60 -3.68 34.07
CA LEU A 172 3.24 -3.15 33.90
C LEU A 172 2.56 -3.05 35.28
N GLN A 173 2.89 -2.01 36.05
CA GLN A 173 2.24 -1.65 37.30
C GLN A 173 1.90 -0.16 37.30
N GLU A 174 0.67 0.13 36.88
CA GLU A 174 -0.37 0.73 37.71
C GLU A 174 -1.71 0.67 36.94
N ALA A 175 -2.69 -0.04 37.52
CA ALA A 175 -4.12 0.08 37.24
C ALA A 175 -4.63 -0.05 35.77
N PHE A 176 -4.08 -0.95 34.94
CA PHE A 176 -4.80 -1.33 33.72
C PHE A 176 -5.95 -2.26 34.08
N THR A 177 -7.16 -1.72 34.25
CA THR A 177 -8.30 -2.56 34.60
C THR A 177 -8.71 -3.40 33.39
N VAL A 178 -9.36 -4.53 33.65
CA VAL A 178 -10.00 -5.32 32.61
C VAL A 178 -10.98 -4.48 31.78
N SER A 179 -11.69 -3.56 32.44
CA SER A 179 -12.59 -2.62 31.79
C SER A 179 -11.84 -1.73 30.79
N ASP A 180 -10.65 -1.22 31.16
CA ASP A 180 -9.82 -0.41 30.27
C ASP A 180 -9.32 -1.19 29.06
N PHE A 181 -9.03 -2.48 29.23
CA PHE A 181 -8.68 -3.35 28.12
C PHE A 181 -9.85 -3.64 27.19
N CYS A 182 -11.05 -3.87 27.72
CA CYS A 182 -12.24 -4.07 26.90
C CYS A 182 -12.59 -2.78 26.14
N ASN A 183 -12.54 -1.63 26.82
CA ASN A 183 -12.75 -0.32 26.22
C ASN A 183 -11.69 -0.02 25.14
N MET A 184 -10.46 -0.46 25.35
CA MET A 184 -9.41 -0.42 24.32
C MET A 184 -9.83 -1.22 23.10
N VAL A 185 -10.13 -2.52 23.27
CA VAL A 185 -10.45 -3.41 22.16
C VAL A 185 -11.68 -2.91 21.40
N GLU A 186 -12.73 -2.49 22.10
CA GLU A 186 -13.89 -1.86 21.46
C GLU A 186 -13.51 -0.60 20.68
N SER A 187 -12.65 0.26 21.24
CA SER A 187 -12.19 1.47 20.55
C SER A 187 -11.35 1.14 19.32
N LEU A 188 -10.57 0.05 19.35
CA LEU A 188 -9.81 -0.44 18.20
C LEU A 188 -10.73 -0.97 17.09
N ILE A 189 -11.77 -1.71 17.44
CA ILE A 189 -12.78 -2.23 16.49
C ILE A 189 -13.59 -1.09 15.88
N VAL A 190 -13.87 -0.03 16.64
CA VAL A 190 -14.51 1.18 16.07
C VAL A 190 -13.56 1.95 15.15
N GLY A 191 -12.25 1.67 15.19
CA GLY A 191 -11.24 2.36 14.39
C GLY A 191 -10.74 3.67 15.00
N LYS A 192 -10.93 3.89 16.31
CA LYS A 192 -10.44 5.10 17.00
C LYS A 192 -8.91 5.05 17.14
N HIS A 193 -8.22 5.71 16.23
CA HIS A 193 -6.76 5.75 16.17
C HIS A 193 -6.12 6.35 17.44
N GLU A 194 -6.70 7.41 18.00
CA GLU A 194 -6.14 8.10 19.17
C GLU A 194 -6.03 7.18 20.38
N THR A 195 -7.07 6.37 20.59
CA THR A 195 -7.11 5.37 21.64
C THR A 195 -6.02 4.32 21.42
N TRP A 196 -5.87 3.81 20.20
CA TRP A 196 -4.79 2.90 19.85
C TRP A 196 -3.40 3.49 20.12
N LEU A 197 -3.15 4.72 19.66
CA LEU A 197 -1.87 5.39 19.81
C LEU A 197 -1.53 5.62 21.29
N LYS A 198 -2.53 5.98 22.10
CA LYS A 198 -2.38 6.12 23.55
C LYS A 198 -1.83 4.84 24.19
N TYR A 199 -2.40 3.69 23.84
CA TYR A 199 -1.94 2.40 24.37
C TYR A 199 -0.56 2.00 23.84
N GLN A 200 -0.24 2.34 22.59
CA GLN A 200 1.11 2.14 22.07
C GLN A 200 2.16 3.01 22.78
N CYS A 201 1.78 4.20 23.26
CA CYS A 201 2.64 5.05 24.08
C CYS A 201 2.86 4.42 25.46
N ILE A 202 1.79 3.99 26.14
CA ILE A 202 1.87 3.32 27.45
C ILE A 202 2.76 2.07 27.39
N LEU A 203 2.65 1.27 26.32
CA LEU A 203 3.49 0.07 26.16
C LEU A 203 4.92 0.37 25.73
N ARG A 204 5.24 1.60 25.34
CA ARG A 204 6.59 2.00 24.89
C ARG A 204 7.36 2.78 25.93
N ASP A 205 6.65 3.42 26.85
CA ASP A 205 7.14 4.05 28.07
C ASP A 205 7.73 2.97 29.00
N ASN A 206 9.06 2.77 28.90
CA ASN A 206 9.73 1.68 29.62
C ASN A 206 9.98 2.03 31.09
N ASP A 207 10.14 3.30 31.42
CA ASP A 207 10.35 3.81 32.78
C ASP A 207 9.03 4.17 33.49
N CYS A 208 7.90 4.01 32.80
CA CYS A 208 6.54 4.19 33.32
C CYS A 208 6.29 5.62 33.84
N ASP A 209 6.94 6.63 33.24
CA ASP A 209 6.83 8.02 33.65
C ASP A 209 5.66 8.78 32.97
N GLN A 210 4.87 8.04 32.18
CA GLN A 210 3.77 8.49 31.32
C GLN A 210 4.21 9.47 30.23
N LYS A 211 5.50 9.49 29.92
CA LYS A 211 6.09 10.29 28.87
C LYS A 211 6.93 9.40 27.98
N LEU A 212 7.25 9.92 26.81
CA LEU A 212 8.15 9.25 25.87
C LEU A 212 9.40 10.07 25.72
N THR A 213 10.55 9.42 25.80
CA THR A 213 11.83 9.99 25.39
C THR A 213 11.93 10.07 23.86
N LYS A 214 12.95 10.76 23.35
CA LYS A 214 13.18 10.91 21.91
C LYS A 214 13.30 9.56 21.20
N ASP A 215 14.04 8.64 21.83
CA ASP A 215 14.30 7.34 21.25
C ASP A 215 13.03 6.48 21.25
N GLU A 216 12.26 6.50 22.34
CA GLU A 216 10.97 5.81 22.43
C GLU A 216 9.95 6.36 21.42
N CYS A 217 9.88 7.68 21.25
CA CYS A 217 9.03 8.31 20.25
C CYS A 217 9.45 7.92 18.82
N THR A 218 10.75 7.94 18.52
CA THR A 218 11.26 7.58 17.18
C THR A 218 10.93 6.12 16.87
N GLN A 219 11.21 5.23 17.82
CA GLN A 219 10.93 3.81 17.62
C GLN A 219 9.43 3.49 17.59
N LEU A 220 8.60 4.24 18.33
CA LEU A 220 7.15 4.14 18.23
C LEU A 220 6.69 4.39 16.79
N VAL A 221 7.16 5.48 16.17
CA VAL A 221 6.81 5.82 14.78
C VAL A 221 7.33 4.76 13.81
N ASP A 222 8.57 4.30 13.98
CA ASP A 222 9.16 3.26 13.12
C ASP A 222 8.37 1.95 13.18
N ASP A 223 7.94 1.55 14.39
CA ASP A 223 7.13 0.35 14.58
C ASP A 223 5.74 0.48 13.95
N ILE A 224 5.12 1.67 14.03
CA ILE A 224 3.86 1.98 13.34
C ILE A 224 4.04 1.86 11.82
N VAL A 225 5.10 2.47 11.27
CA VAL A 225 5.41 2.43 9.83
C VAL A 225 5.65 0.99 9.36
N SER A 226 6.45 0.23 10.10
CA SER A 226 6.75 -1.17 9.81
C SER A 226 5.47 -2.03 9.81
N ARG A 227 4.57 -1.81 10.77
CA ARG A 227 3.32 -2.56 10.85
C ARG A 227 2.38 -2.25 9.70
N HIS A 228 2.26 -1.00 9.26
CA HIS A 228 1.43 -0.66 8.09
C HIS A 228 1.98 -1.27 6.79
N LYS A 229 3.31 -1.41 6.65
CA LYS A 229 3.91 -2.16 5.55
C LYS A 229 3.57 -3.65 5.59
N ALA A 230 3.57 -4.25 6.78
CA ALA A 230 3.19 -5.64 6.97
C ALA A 230 1.71 -5.87 6.62
N ILE A 231 0.82 -4.99 7.09
CA ILE A 231 -0.62 -5.02 6.76
C ILE A 231 -0.82 -5.00 5.24
N LEU A 232 -0.23 -4.03 4.54
CA LEU A 232 -0.40 -3.93 3.09
C LEU A 232 0.15 -5.17 2.37
N LYS A 233 1.29 -5.70 2.82
CA LYS A 233 1.88 -6.92 2.26
C LYS A 233 0.95 -8.12 2.43
N ASP A 234 0.36 -8.30 3.60
CA ASP A 234 -0.57 -9.41 3.87
C ASP A 234 -1.81 -9.28 2.96
N ILE A 235 -2.41 -8.08 2.89
CA ILE A 235 -3.56 -7.81 2.01
C ILE A 235 -3.23 -8.17 0.56
N ILE A 236 -2.13 -7.62 0.02
CA ILE A 236 -1.76 -7.76 -1.39
C ILE A 236 -1.40 -9.22 -1.73
N SER A 237 -0.64 -9.91 -0.87
CA SER A 237 -0.14 -11.26 -1.16
C SER A 237 -1.22 -12.34 -1.02
N LEU A 238 -2.12 -12.21 -0.05
CA LEU A 238 -3.11 -13.22 0.26
C LEU A 238 -4.43 -12.99 -0.51
N HIS A 239 -4.86 -11.73 -0.62
CA HIS A 239 -6.23 -11.40 -0.97
C HIS A 239 -6.40 -10.68 -2.31
N VAL A 240 -5.31 -10.31 -2.99
CA VAL A 240 -5.37 -9.63 -4.30
C VAL A 240 -4.88 -10.56 -5.40
N GLN A 241 -5.57 -10.56 -6.54
CA GLN A 241 -5.15 -11.31 -7.72
C GLN A 241 -4.11 -10.49 -8.51
N LEU A 242 -2.83 -10.80 -8.30
CA LEU A 242 -1.72 -10.15 -8.99
C LEU A 242 -0.69 -11.16 -9.55
N PRO A 243 0.03 -10.79 -10.62
CA PRO A 243 1.21 -11.52 -11.05
C PRO A 243 2.29 -11.48 -9.96
N LYS A 244 3.00 -12.60 -9.74
CA LYS A 244 4.12 -12.69 -8.78
C LYS A 244 5.19 -11.61 -8.97
N ALA A 245 5.37 -11.11 -10.19
CA ALA A 245 6.31 -10.03 -10.48
C ALA A 245 5.90 -8.71 -9.83
N ALA A 246 4.60 -8.39 -9.83
CA ALA A 246 4.04 -7.20 -9.18
C ALA A 246 4.15 -7.32 -7.65
N GLU A 247 3.82 -8.49 -7.10
CA GLU A 247 3.95 -8.79 -5.67
C GLU A 247 5.39 -8.60 -5.17
N ARG A 248 6.39 -9.10 -5.92
CA ARG A 248 7.81 -8.89 -5.59
C ARG A 248 8.22 -7.42 -5.60
N SER A 249 7.57 -6.60 -6.42
CA SER A 249 7.87 -5.16 -6.50
C SER A 249 7.25 -4.35 -5.36
N LEU A 250 6.27 -4.90 -4.63
CA LEU A 250 5.58 -4.22 -3.54
C LEU A 250 6.54 -3.71 -2.46
N CYS A 251 7.45 -4.56 -1.97
CA CYS A 251 8.41 -4.16 -0.94
C CYS A 251 9.30 -3.01 -1.41
N LYS A 252 9.69 -3.03 -2.69
CA LYS A 252 10.50 -1.96 -3.29
C LYS A 252 9.70 -0.64 -3.34
N SER A 253 8.46 -0.70 -3.80
CA SER A 253 7.57 0.47 -3.83
C SER A 253 7.30 1.05 -2.45
N MET A 254 7.10 0.22 -1.42
CA MET A 254 6.93 0.71 -0.05
C MET A 254 8.19 1.39 0.50
N ILE A 255 9.39 0.90 0.14
CA ILE A 255 10.66 1.56 0.49
C ILE A 255 10.75 2.90 -0.24
N GLU A 256 10.54 2.93 -1.55
CA GLU A 256 10.58 4.16 -2.34
C GLU A 256 9.55 5.19 -1.83
N GLU A 257 8.34 4.77 -1.49
CA GLU A 257 7.31 5.64 -0.93
C GLU A 257 7.70 6.17 0.45
N THR A 258 8.38 5.37 1.28
CA THR A 258 8.93 5.85 2.57
C THR A 258 9.87 7.03 2.37
N TRP A 259 10.70 6.97 1.32
CA TRP A 259 11.62 8.05 0.95
C TRP A 259 10.88 9.25 0.34
N ARG A 260 10.00 9.02 -0.63
CA ARG A 260 9.24 10.09 -1.33
C ARG A 260 8.34 10.88 -0.38
N SER A 261 7.65 10.18 0.53
CA SER A 261 6.81 10.80 1.56
C SER A 261 7.61 11.31 2.77
N LYS A 262 8.94 11.17 2.76
CA LYS A 262 9.85 11.64 3.81
C LYS A 262 9.46 11.18 5.21
N LEU A 263 8.97 9.94 5.34
CA LEU A 263 8.40 9.44 6.60
C LEU A 263 9.43 9.45 7.75
N GLY A 264 10.71 9.20 7.44
CA GLY A 264 11.79 9.30 8.42
C GLY A 264 12.08 10.74 8.90
N GLU A 265 11.91 11.74 8.03
CA GLU A 265 12.00 13.16 8.43
C GLU A 265 10.78 13.53 9.28
N LYS A 266 9.57 13.18 8.83
CA LYS A 266 8.32 13.42 9.57
C LYS A 266 8.32 12.80 10.96
N GLY A 267 8.80 11.56 11.10
CA GLY A 267 8.92 10.88 12.40
C GLY A 267 9.86 11.60 13.36
N ARG A 268 10.99 12.13 12.87
CA ARG A 268 11.88 12.98 13.67
C ARG A 268 11.24 14.33 14.00
N SER A 269 10.50 14.91 13.07
CA SER A 269 9.78 16.18 13.26
C SER A 269 8.73 16.10 14.36
N ILE A 270 8.01 14.98 14.51
CA ILE A 270 7.04 14.82 15.63
C ILE A 270 7.68 15.14 16.97
N TRP A 271 8.90 14.66 17.22
CA TRP A 271 9.62 14.98 18.45
C TRP A 271 10.01 16.46 18.54
N HIS A 272 10.57 17.01 17.46
CA HIS A 272 11.12 18.36 17.45
C HIS A 272 10.04 19.45 17.58
N PHE A 273 8.87 19.27 16.97
CA PHE A 273 7.76 20.23 17.04
C PHE A 273 6.89 20.08 18.29
N ALA A 274 7.03 18.97 19.01
CA ALA A 274 6.44 18.81 20.33
C ALA A 274 7.22 19.57 21.43
N GLN A 275 8.43 20.06 21.12
CA GLN A 275 9.19 20.89 22.06
C GLN A 275 8.57 22.29 22.12
N PRO A 276 8.19 22.80 23.31
CA PRO A 276 7.69 24.16 23.44
C PRO A 276 8.80 25.14 23.06
N ILE A 277 8.47 26.13 22.24
CA ILE A 277 9.35 27.25 21.88
C ILE A 277 9.42 28.17 23.10
N ILE A 278 10.17 27.77 24.14
CA ILE A 278 10.40 28.62 25.31
C ILE A 278 11.85 29.09 25.24
N GLU A 279 12.03 30.42 25.19
CA GLU A 279 13.30 31.16 25.17
C GLU A 279 14.21 30.91 26.39
N LYS A 280 13.84 29.99 27.29
CA LYS A 280 14.65 29.60 28.45
C LYS A 280 14.80 28.09 28.49
N GLN A 281 16.04 27.70 28.23
CA GLN A 281 16.68 26.41 28.52
C GLN A 281 15.98 25.59 29.61
N ASP A 282 15.11 24.69 29.18
CA ASP A 282 15.12 23.31 29.64
C ASP A 282 14.67 22.47 28.44
N SER A 283 15.63 21.80 27.81
CA SER A 283 15.33 20.87 26.72
C SER A 283 14.33 19.83 27.22
N VAL A 284 13.12 19.78 26.65
CA VAL A 284 12.12 18.78 27.03
C VAL A 284 12.72 17.39 26.81
N LYS A 285 12.91 16.66 27.92
CA LYS A 285 13.53 15.32 27.94
C LYS A 285 12.52 14.22 27.60
N ALA A 286 11.25 14.45 27.88
CA ALA A 286 10.17 13.50 27.67
C ALA A 286 8.85 14.20 27.30
N LEU A 287 8.08 13.63 26.38
CA LEU A 287 6.82 14.17 25.88
C LEU A 287 5.62 13.45 26.48
N ASP A 288 4.63 14.19 26.93
CA ASP A 288 3.32 13.63 27.29
C ASP A 288 2.49 13.29 26.03
N PHE A 289 1.50 12.40 26.21
CA PHE A 289 0.65 11.94 25.10
C PHE A 289 -0.10 13.07 24.40
N GLY A 290 -0.58 14.08 25.14
CA GLY A 290 -1.32 15.20 24.57
C GLY A 290 -0.47 16.00 23.58
N THR A 291 0.73 16.40 24.00
CA THR A 291 1.67 17.13 23.14
C THR A 291 2.15 16.29 21.96
N LEU A 292 2.37 14.99 22.16
CA LEU A 292 2.72 14.06 21.07
C LEU A 292 1.61 14.01 20.01
N LEU A 293 0.35 13.86 20.43
CA LEU A 293 -0.80 13.80 19.53
C LEU A 293 -0.96 15.09 18.73
N ASP A 294 -0.79 16.25 19.37
CA ASP A 294 -0.88 17.54 18.70
C ASP A 294 0.26 17.74 17.69
N SER A 295 1.48 17.32 18.02
CA SER A 295 2.62 17.37 17.10
C SER A 295 2.44 16.41 15.92
N GLN A 296 1.96 15.19 16.19
CA GLN A 296 1.65 14.20 15.16
C GLN A 296 0.60 14.72 14.18
N ARG A 297 -0.48 15.34 14.66
CA ARG A 297 -1.53 15.91 13.80
C ARG A 297 -1.01 17.04 12.91
N LYS A 298 -0.01 17.80 13.36
CA LYS A 298 0.59 18.90 12.59
C LYS A 298 1.58 18.41 11.54
N GLU A 299 2.54 17.58 11.95
CA GLU A 299 3.69 17.21 11.11
C GLU A 299 3.50 15.90 10.33
N PHE A 300 2.68 14.99 10.85
CA PHE A 300 2.48 13.68 10.27
C PHE A 300 1.02 13.22 10.36
N PRO A 301 0.06 13.99 9.79
CA PRO A 301 -1.36 13.65 9.84
C PRO A 301 -1.65 12.28 9.18
N GLU A 302 -0.83 11.85 8.22
CA GLU A 302 -1.03 10.60 7.49
C GLU A 302 -0.64 9.35 8.29
N LEU A 303 -0.09 9.49 9.51
CA LEU A 303 0.32 8.37 10.37
C LEU A 303 -0.84 7.38 10.61
N THR A 304 -2.08 7.89 10.63
CA THR A 304 -3.30 7.12 10.88
C THR A 304 -3.74 6.25 9.69
N ASP A 305 -3.35 6.63 8.48
CA ASP A 305 -3.77 6.03 7.21
C ASP A 305 -2.58 5.65 6.31
N LEU A 306 -1.47 5.23 6.94
CA LEU A 306 -0.24 4.87 6.22
C LEU A 306 -0.44 3.70 5.26
N THR A 307 -1.37 2.78 5.54
CA THR A 307 -1.69 1.66 4.62
C THR A 307 -2.16 2.21 3.28
N ASN A 308 -3.02 3.22 3.28
CA ASN A 308 -3.49 3.89 2.05
C ASN A 308 -2.37 4.67 1.36
N VAL A 309 -1.50 5.34 2.12
CA VAL A 309 -0.31 6.02 1.55
C VAL A 309 0.56 5.02 0.78
N PHE A 310 0.86 3.87 1.38
CA PHE A 310 1.64 2.83 0.72
C PHE A 310 0.89 2.19 -0.45
N ALA A 311 -0.42 1.97 -0.35
CA ALA A 311 -1.23 1.43 -1.45
C ALA A 311 -1.24 2.40 -2.66
N LYS A 312 -1.40 3.70 -2.41
CA LYS A 312 -1.31 4.77 -3.42
C LYS A 312 0.08 4.83 -4.06
N GLY A 313 1.14 4.74 -3.25
CA GLY A 313 2.51 4.68 -3.74
C GLY A 313 2.76 3.49 -4.65
N PHE A 314 2.31 2.31 -4.24
CA PHE A 314 2.40 1.09 -5.04
C PHE A 314 1.64 1.21 -6.37
N HIS A 315 0.40 1.71 -6.36
CA HIS A 315 -0.37 1.94 -7.57
C HIS A 315 0.37 2.88 -8.54
N LYS A 316 0.86 4.03 -8.05
CA LYS A 316 1.62 5.00 -8.86
C LYS A 316 2.87 4.40 -9.50
N ASP A 317 3.64 3.64 -8.73
CA ASP A 317 4.85 2.99 -9.24
C ASP A 317 4.54 1.97 -10.34
N ARG A 318 3.43 1.24 -10.20
CA ARG A 318 3.00 0.27 -11.22
C ARG A 318 2.50 0.98 -12.47
N VAL A 319 1.76 2.08 -12.35
CA VAL A 319 1.39 2.92 -13.50
C VAL A 319 2.63 3.38 -14.26
N LEU A 320 3.60 3.97 -13.55
CA LEU A 320 4.86 4.45 -14.15
C LEU A 320 5.64 3.31 -14.83
N TYR A 321 5.71 2.13 -14.20
CA TYR A 321 6.34 0.96 -14.78
C TYR A 321 5.71 0.56 -16.13
N HIS A 322 4.38 0.59 -16.22
CA HIS A 322 3.66 0.25 -17.45
C HIS A 322 3.80 1.34 -18.52
N GLU A 323 3.82 2.61 -18.14
CA GLU A 323 4.11 3.74 -19.04
C GLU A 323 5.52 3.62 -19.65
N GLU A 324 6.55 3.49 -18.82
CA GLU A 324 7.94 3.33 -19.28
C GLU A 324 8.12 2.08 -20.16
N ARG A 325 7.37 1.02 -19.87
CA ARG A 325 7.40 -0.22 -20.67
C ARG A 325 6.74 0.00 -22.03
N SER A 326 5.63 0.72 -22.08
CA SER A 326 4.94 1.11 -23.31
C SER A 326 5.85 2.00 -24.18
N ASP A 327 6.50 3.00 -23.60
CA ASP A 327 7.38 3.92 -24.31
C ASP A 327 8.60 3.23 -24.92
N ARG A 328 9.22 2.32 -24.16
CA ARG A 328 10.32 1.47 -24.68
C ARG A 328 9.86 0.62 -25.84
N TRP A 329 8.65 0.07 -25.79
CA TRP A 329 8.11 -0.74 -26.87
C TRP A 329 7.81 0.10 -28.12
N MET A 330 7.19 1.27 -27.94
CA MET A 330 6.93 2.23 -29.02
C MET A 330 8.21 2.69 -29.69
N THR A 331 9.26 2.99 -28.91
CA THR A 331 10.58 3.36 -29.42
C THR A 331 11.19 2.24 -30.27
N ARG A 332 11.15 0.99 -29.80
CA ARG A 332 11.64 -0.18 -30.57
C ARG A 332 10.87 -0.38 -31.86
N ARG A 333 9.55 -0.24 -31.82
CA ARG A 333 8.68 -0.36 -33.00
C ARG A 333 8.99 0.73 -34.02
N ASN A 334 9.10 1.98 -33.57
CA ASN A 334 9.43 3.11 -34.45
C ASN A 334 10.83 2.93 -35.07
N GLY A 335 11.81 2.48 -34.29
CA GLY A 335 13.14 2.15 -34.80
C GLY A 335 13.13 1.05 -35.87
N LEU A 336 12.36 -0.02 -35.66
CA LEU A 336 12.20 -1.10 -36.64
C LEU A 336 11.55 -0.59 -37.94
N MET A 337 10.51 0.25 -37.84
CA MET A 337 9.84 0.84 -39.00
C MET A 337 10.77 1.75 -39.80
N ILE A 338 11.64 2.50 -39.12
CA ILE A 338 12.66 3.32 -39.78
C ILE A 338 13.65 2.43 -40.55
N ILE A 339 14.13 1.35 -39.95
CA ILE A 339 15.06 0.40 -40.61
C ILE A 339 14.42 -0.22 -41.85
N ILE A 340 13.17 -0.68 -41.73
CA ILE A 340 12.42 -1.25 -42.87
C ILE A 340 12.24 -0.19 -43.97
N GLY A 341 11.86 1.04 -43.60
CA GLY A 341 11.71 2.14 -44.54
C GLY A 341 13.00 2.47 -45.29
N LEU A 342 14.14 2.49 -44.59
CA LEU A 342 15.45 2.68 -45.20
C LEU A 342 15.84 1.51 -46.12
N GLY A 343 15.54 0.26 -45.73
CA GLY A 343 15.81 -0.90 -46.58
C GLY A 343 14.99 -0.90 -47.89
N ILE A 344 13.73 -0.47 -47.82
CA ILE A 344 12.88 -0.30 -49.02
C ILE A 344 13.43 0.83 -49.90
N LEU A 345 13.84 1.95 -49.30
CA LEU A 345 14.42 3.08 -50.02
C LEU A 345 15.72 2.69 -50.74
N ASP A 346 16.60 1.97 -50.04
CA ASP A 346 17.88 1.48 -50.57
C ASP A 346 17.65 0.52 -51.75
N TYR A 347 16.74 -0.46 -51.58
CA TYR A 347 16.35 -1.37 -52.66
C TYR A 347 15.77 -0.62 -53.88
N ALA A 348 14.90 0.36 -53.66
CA ALA A 348 14.35 1.18 -54.74
C ALA A 348 15.44 2.01 -55.44
N SER A 349 16.45 2.49 -54.71
CA SER A 349 17.57 3.24 -55.28
C SER A 349 18.53 2.40 -56.12
N VAL A 350 18.60 1.09 -55.88
CA VAL A 350 19.39 0.15 -56.69
C VAL A 350 18.66 -0.24 -57.99
N LEU A 351 17.34 -0.12 -58.02
CA LEU A 351 16.50 -0.47 -59.18
C LEU A 351 16.32 0.68 -60.19
N VAL A 352 16.59 1.92 -59.79
CA VAL A 352 16.57 3.13 -60.64
C VAL A 352 17.99 3.44 -61.10
#